data_AF-A0A3M4Q9Q8-F1
#
_entry.id   AF-A0A3M4Q9Q8-F1
#
_cell.length_a   1.000
_cell.length_b   1.000
_cell.length_c   1.000
_cell.angle_alpha   90.00
_cell.angle_beta   90.00
_cell.angle_gamma   90.00
#
_symmetry.space_group_name_H-M   'P 1'
#
loop_
_entity.id
_entity.type
_entity.pdbx_description
1 polymer ?
#
loop_
_entity_poly.entity_id
_entity_poly.type
_entity_poly.pdbx_seq_one_letter_code
_entity_poly.pdbx_strand_id
1 'polypeptide(L)' 'MTANEDLITWNIRWRLAGGIVSCKTCHSQQPETQRGEAFEHLPGCDYAGQNCTPWDDLDVISQSFKHDK' A
#
# COMPACT_ATOMS: atom_id res chain seq x y z
N MET A 1 10.11 10.67 -10.61
CA MET A 1 10.15 10.24 -9.20
C MET A 1 10.99 8.99 -9.13
N THR A 2 11.81 8.89 -8.09
CA THR A 2 12.66 7.74 -7.79
C THR A 2 11.88 6.73 -6.96
N ALA A 3 12.24 5.45 -7.05
CA ALA A 3 11.61 4.37 -6.26
C ALA A 3 11.55 4.67 -4.76
N ASN A 4 12.51 5.45 -4.25
CA ASN A 4 12.57 5.87 -2.86
C ASN A 4 11.51 6.93 -2.50
N GLU A 5 11.25 7.89 -3.40
CA GLU A 5 10.17 8.88 -3.23
C GLU A 5 8.79 8.21 -3.29
N ASP A 6 8.63 7.22 -4.19
CA ASP A 6 7.40 6.43 -4.27
C ASP A 6 7.18 5.59 -3.00
N LEU A 7 8.25 4.98 -2.45
CA LEU A 7 8.19 4.27 -1.17
C LEU A 7 7.81 5.19 0.00
N ILE A 8 8.36 6.40 0.04
CA ILE A 8 8.01 7.40 1.06
C ILE A 8 6.53 7.78 0.93
N THR A 9 6.06 8.06 -0.29
CA THR A 9 4.66 8.41 -0.57
C THR A 9 3.71 7.28 -0.19
N TRP A 10 4.08 6.05 -0.53
CA TRP A 10 3.37 4.85 -0.11
C TRP A 10 3.32 4.73 1.41
N ASN A 11 4.44 4.93 2.10
CA ASN A 11 4.51 4.86 3.55
C ASN A 11 3.67 5.95 4.22
N ILE A 12 3.46 7.13 3.62
CA ILE A 12 2.59 8.16 4.20
C ILE A 12 1.16 7.64 4.39
N ARG A 13 0.67 6.81 3.45
CA ARG A 13 -0.71 6.30 3.46
C ARG A 13 -0.83 4.94 4.12
N TRP A 14 0.19 4.11 3.97
CA TRP A 14 0.17 2.69 4.32
C TRP A 14 1.26 2.34 5.33
N ARG A 15 0.96 1.38 6.20
CA ARG A 15 1.93 0.74 7.09
C ARG A 15 2.02 -0.73 6.73
N LEU A 16 3.20 -1.22 6.38
CA LEU A 16 3.48 -2.65 6.25
C LEU A 16 4.09 -3.17 7.56
N ALA A 17 3.47 -4.17 8.18
CA ALA A 17 4.03 -4.86 9.34
C ALA A 17 3.64 -6.34 9.32
N GLY A 18 4.63 -7.23 9.38
CA GLY A 18 4.39 -8.68 9.47
C GLY A 18 3.59 -9.26 8.30
N GLY A 19 3.76 -8.73 7.07
CA GLY A 19 2.98 -9.17 5.90
C GLY A 19 1.54 -8.65 5.88
N ILE A 20 1.23 -7.64 6.67
CA ILE A 20 -0.08 -6.99 6.71
C ILE A 20 0.10 -5.51 6.37
N VAL A 21 -0.61 -5.05 5.34
CA VAL A 21 -0.75 -3.63 5.03
C VAL A 21 -1.89 -3.07 5.87
N SER A 22 -1.68 -1.94 6.51
CA SER A 22 -2.72 -1.21 7.23
C SER A 22 -2.82 0.22 6.72
N CYS A 23 -4.04 0.72 6.53
CA CYS A 23 -4.28 2.13 6.25
C CYS A 23 -3.96 2.95 7.51
N LYS A 24 -3.17 4.02 7.39
CA LYS A 24 -2.85 4.88 8.53
C LYS A 24 -4.01 5.77 8.97
N THR A 25 -5.00 6.01 8.09
CA THR A 25 -6.16 6.85 8.39
C THR A 25 -7.27 6.06 9.09
N CYS A 26 -7.72 4.97 8.48
CA CYS A 26 -8.84 4.20 9.02
C CYS A 26 -8.43 2.93 9.75
N HIS A 27 -7.13 2.61 9.83
CA HIS A 27 -6.61 1.41 10.49
C HIS A 27 -7.10 0.08 9.93
N SER A 28 -7.83 0.08 8.80
CA SER A 28 -8.18 -1.14 8.08
C SER A 28 -6.92 -1.89 7.69
N GLN A 29 -7.00 -3.21 7.66
CA GLN A 29 -5.86 -4.10 7.45
C GLN A 29 -6.15 -5.08 6.33
N GLN A 30 -5.14 -5.34 5.50
CA GLN A 30 -5.18 -6.35 4.45
C GLN A 30 -3.89 -7.19 4.54
N PRO A 31 -3.99 -8.50 4.81
CA PRO A 31 -2.85 -9.40 4.76
C PRO A 31 -2.39 -9.64 3.31
N GLU A 32 -1.13 -10.01 3.14
CA GLU A 32 -0.54 -10.29 1.82
C GLU A 32 -1.27 -11.42 1.08
N THR A 33 -1.85 -12.38 1.81
CA THR A 33 -2.66 -13.46 1.23
C THR A 33 -3.89 -12.95 0.46
N GLN A 34 -4.35 -11.74 0.77
CA GLN A 34 -5.49 -11.08 0.14
C GLN A 34 -5.06 -10.02 -0.87
N ARG A 35 -3.78 -9.97 -1.28
CA ARG A 35 -3.25 -8.95 -2.21
C ARG A 35 -3.96 -8.85 -3.55
N GLY A 36 -4.66 -9.91 -3.97
CA GLY A 36 -5.44 -9.94 -5.21
C GLY A 36 -6.84 -9.34 -5.08
N GLU A 37 -7.26 -9.02 -3.85
CA GLU A 37 -8.55 -8.41 -3.55
C GLU A 37 -8.41 -6.89 -3.43
N ALA A 38 -9.50 -6.17 -3.69
CA ALA A 38 -9.52 -4.72 -3.48
C ALA A 38 -9.32 -4.40 -1.99
N PHE A 39 -8.53 -3.37 -1.69
CA PHE A 39 -8.37 -2.93 -0.30
C PHE A 39 -9.66 -2.30 0.21
N GLU A 40 -10.24 -2.86 1.27
CA GLU A 40 -11.47 -2.34 1.86
C GLU A 40 -11.15 -1.37 3.01
N HIS A 41 -11.57 -0.11 2.85
CA HIS A 41 -11.48 0.90 3.90
C HIS A 41 -12.69 0.83 4.85
N LEU A 42 -12.47 1.16 6.12
CA LEU A 42 -13.57 1.38 7.06
C LEU A 42 -14.37 2.65 6.70
N PRO A 43 -15.67 2.69 7.02
CA PRO A 43 -16.51 3.88 6.79
C PRO A 43 -15.96 5.08 7.56
N GLY A 44 -15.86 6.23 6.88
CA GLY A 44 -15.29 7.46 7.44
C GLY A 44 -13.79 7.67 7.14
N CYS A 45 -13.15 6.79 6.36
CA CYS A 45 -11.82 7.05 5.83
C CYS A 45 -11.87 8.14 4.75
N ASP A 46 -10.93 9.09 4.77
CA ASP A 46 -10.74 10.07 3.68
C ASP A 46 -10.46 9.41 2.32
N TYR A 47 -9.93 8.18 2.34
CA TYR A 47 -9.63 7.38 1.15
C TYR A 47 -10.73 6.35 0.83
N ALA A 48 -11.83 6.33 1.59
CA ALA A 48 -12.96 5.45 1.29
C ALA A 48 -13.53 5.78 -0.09
N GLY A 49 -13.56 4.78 -0.99
CA GLY A 49 -14.06 4.94 -2.36
C GLY A 49 -12.98 5.20 -3.41
N GLN A 50 -11.71 5.39 -3.02
CA GLN A 50 -10.61 5.22 -3.97
C GLN A 50 -10.30 3.74 -4.13
N ASN A 51 -10.19 3.26 -5.37
CA ASN A 51 -9.63 1.95 -5.66
C ASN A 51 -8.15 1.99 -5.30
N CYS A 52 -7.83 1.67 -4.06
CA CYS A 52 -6.46 1.56 -3.58
C CYS A 52 -6.00 0.12 -3.65
N THR A 53 -4.83 -0.09 -4.25
CA THR A 53 -4.19 -1.39 -4.41
C THR A 53 -2.80 -1.33 -3.79
N PRO A 54 -2.71 -1.24 -2.45
CA PRO A 54 -1.44 -0.91 -1.80
C PRO A 54 -0.35 -1.96 -2.04
N TRP A 55 -0.74 -3.22 -2.25
CA TRP A 55 0.18 -4.29 -2.62
C TRP A 55 0.72 -4.15 -4.04
N ASP A 56 -0.11 -3.69 -4.99
CA ASP A 56 0.30 -3.46 -6.38
C ASP A 56 1.28 -2.28 -6.46
N ASP A 57 0.95 -1.17 -5.77
CA ASP A 57 1.85 -0.02 -5.63
C ASP A 57 3.21 -0.45 -5.06
N LEU A 58 3.21 -1.27 -4.00
CA LEU A 58 4.44 -1.76 -3.37
C LEU A 58 5.25 -2.68 -4.28
N ASP A 59 4.57 -3.50 -5.11
CA ASP A 59 5.21 -4.39 -6.08
C ASP A 59 5.94 -3.57 -7.16
N VAL A 60 5.29 -2.54 -7.71
CA VAL A 60 5.90 -1.60 -8.67
C VAL A 60 7.12 -0.90 -8.07
N ILE A 61 7.01 -0.42 -6.84
CA ILE A 61 8.12 0.19 -6.10
C ILE A 61 9.27 -0.82 -5.93
N SER A 62 8.97 -2.04 -5.50
CA SER A 62 9.96 -3.10 -5.32
C SER A 62 10.68 -3.47 -6.61
N GLN A 63 9.95 -3.56 -7.73
CA GLN A 63 10.52 -3.83 -9.05
C GLN A 63 11.49 -2.73 -9.48
N SER A 64 11.19 -1.48 -9.13
CA SER A 64 12.04 -0.33 -9.46
C SER A 64 13.40 -0.40 -8.76
N PHE A 65 13.48 -0.96 -7.55
CA PHE A 65 14.76 -1.25 -6.87
C PHE A 65 15.53 -2.43 -7.47
N LYS A 66 14.86 -3.35 -8.17
CA LYS A 66 15.51 -4.51 -8.81
C LYS A 66 16.19 -4.16 -10.13
N HIS A 67 15.79 -3.07 -10.78
CA HIS A 67 16.35 -2.63 -12.06
C HIS A 67 17.62 -1.77 -11.92
N ASP A 68 18.00 -1.42 -10.69
CA ASP A 68 19.20 -0.63 -10.37
C ASP A 68 20.45 -1.51 -10.13
N LYS A 69 20.48 -2.74 -10.70
CA LYS A 69 21.56 -3.71 -10.48
C LYS A 69 22.16 -4.23 -11.77
#